data_AF-A0AA36HSI8-F1
#
_entry.id   AF-A0AA36HSI8-F1
#
_cell.length_a   1.000
_cell.length_b   1.000
_cell.length_c   1.000
_cell.angle_alpha   90.00
_cell.angle_beta   90.00
_cell.angle_gamma   90.00
#
_symmetry.space_group_name_H-M   'P 1'
#
loop_
_entity.id
_entity.type
_entity.pdbx_description
1 polymer ?
#
loop_
_entity_poly.entity_id
_entity_poly.type
_entity_poly.pdbx_seq_one_letter_code
_entity_poly.pdbx_strand_id
1 'polypeptide(L)'
;MMKDLVINPLGAGPFQLAKALEERQAKQLEDLDRVDRLWEFRLCVEMLRDCLDSYNRHGERDMLSTAEETLSTAEELLRRVTELAVMHIQSDEAFLDSISQGPQGLFPQDDSGLLMQVLQSPDFQEKGGLTRSLLSSRLMISGLLESVVGELTRWRSHPSEADLEAWKRWDRTYERLARRVAAVQQSQQAKSAPGGDSLWRCMEVLDPAAPLREETVECVACRNPACAPLCGYGQRA
;
A
#
# COMPACT_ATOMS: atom_id res chain seq x y z
N MET A 1 41.71 -46.04 -20.91
CA MET A 1 40.79 -45.46 -21.91
C MET A 1 40.82 -43.95 -21.77
N MET A 2 41.68 -43.28 -22.53
CA MET A 2 41.69 -41.82 -22.66
C MET A 2 40.59 -41.47 -23.67
N LYS A 3 39.63 -40.65 -23.27
CA LYS A 3 38.66 -40.09 -24.21
C LYS A 3 39.33 -38.94 -24.94
N ASP A 4 39.48 -39.09 -26.24
CA ASP A 4 39.92 -38.04 -27.15
C ASP A 4 39.02 -36.81 -26.97
N LEU A 5 39.63 -35.71 -26.50
CA LEU A 5 39.01 -34.39 -26.57
C LEU A 5 38.89 -34.03 -28.05
N VAL A 6 37.72 -34.25 -28.62
CA VAL A 6 37.36 -33.72 -29.94
C VAL A 6 37.23 -32.21 -29.81
N ILE A 7 38.34 -31.50 -30.07
CA ILE A 7 38.36 -30.04 -30.20
C ILE A 7 37.66 -29.74 -31.54
N ASN A 8 36.41 -29.27 -31.47
CA ASN A 8 35.68 -28.84 -32.65
C ASN A 8 36.27 -27.50 -33.14
N PRO A 9 36.97 -27.44 -34.29
CA PRO A 9 37.66 -26.24 -34.74
C PRO A 9 36.71 -25.15 -35.27
N LEU A 10 35.40 -25.45 -35.36
CA LEU A 10 34.32 -24.49 -35.61
C LEU A 10 33.59 -24.06 -34.34
N GLY A 11 34.08 -24.47 -33.16
CA GLY A 11 33.54 -24.07 -31.87
C GLY A 11 33.69 -22.57 -31.65
N ALA A 12 32.74 -22.00 -30.90
CA ALA A 12 32.75 -20.61 -30.48
C ALA A 12 34.16 -20.19 -30.01
N GLY A 13 34.72 -19.15 -30.65
CA GLY A 13 36.08 -18.69 -30.32
C GLY A 13 36.21 -18.32 -28.84
N PRO A 14 37.44 -18.25 -28.28
CA PRO A 14 37.66 -18.01 -26.85
C PRO A 14 36.96 -16.74 -26.33
N PHE A 15 36.81 -15.71 -27.17
CA PHE A 15 36.05 -14.49 -26.86
C PHE A 15 34.54 -14.73 -26.70
N GLN A 16 33.96 -15.61 -27.50
CA GLN A 16 32.54 -15.96 -27.39
C GLN A 16 32.27 -16.81 -26.14
N LEU A 17 33.22 -17.69 -25.77
CA LEU A 17 33.14 -18.47 -24.54
C LEU A 17 33.25 -17.57 -23.29
N ALA A 18 34.19 -16.61 -23.28
CA ALA A 18 34.33 -15.63 -22.21
C ALA A 18 33.05 -14.81 -22.04
N LYS A 19 32.50 -14.28 -23.14
CA LYS A 19 31.23 -13.54 -23.13
C LYS A 19 30.06 -14.38 -22.60
N ALA A 20 29.93 -15.63 -23.04
CA ALA A 20 28.88 -16.52 -22.56
C ALA A 20 29.01 -16.85 -21.05
N LEU A 21 30.24 -16.91 -20.53
CA LEU A 21 30.47 -17.09 -19.10
C LEU A 21 30.11 -15.83 -18.30
N GLU A 22 30.47 -14.65 -18.80
CA GLU A 22 30.09 -13.35 -18.21
C GLU A 22 28.57 -13.18 -18.18
N GLU A 23 27.88 -13.44 -19.29
CA GLU A 23 26.41 -13.40 -19.38
C GLU A 23 25.75 -14.39 -18.40
N ARG A 24 26.33 -15.58 -18.23
CA ARG A 24 25.82 -16.58 -17.27
C ARG A 24 26.02 -16.13 -15.82
N GLN A 25 27.15 -15.51 -15.50
CA GLN A 25 27.42 -15.00 -14.15
C GLN A 25 26.52 -13.81 -13.82
N ALA A 26 26.32 -12.88 -14.76
CA ALA A 26 25.39 -11.76 -14.59
C ALA A 26 23.96 -12.25 -14.27
N LYS A 27 23.47 -13.21 -15.08
CA LYS A 27 22.15 -13.83 -14.85
C LYS A 27 22.04 -14.51 -13.47
N GLN A 28 23.11 -15.16 -13.00
CA GLN A 28 23.09 -15.77 -11.67
C GLN A 28 23.00 -14.74 -10.55
N LEU A 29 23.67 -13.60 -10.68
CA LEU A 29 23.59 -12.51 -9.71
C LEU A 29 22.19 -11.89 -9.67
N GLU A 30 21.56 -11.68 -10.84
CA GLU A 30 20.18 -11.21 -10.93
C GLU A 30 19.18 -12.18 -10.30
N ASP A 31 19.35 -13.48 -10.54
CA ASP A 31 18.47 -14.48 -9.94
C ASP A 31 18.60 -14.50 -8.41
N LEU A 32 19.79 -14.24 -7.84
CA LEU A 32 20.00 -14.13 -6.40
C LEU A 32 19.34 -12.86 -5.83
N ASP A 33 19.57 -11.71 -6.44
CA ASP A 33 18.97 -10.42 -6.04
C ASP A 33 17.44 -10.47 -6.10
N ARG A 34 16.87 -11.12 -7.12
CA ARG A 34 15.41 -11.38 -7.19
C ARG A 34 14.92 -12.26 -6.04
N VAL A 35 15.66 -13.30 -5.68
CA VAL A 35 15.30 -14.19 -4.55
C VAL A 35 15.33 -13.43 -3.23
N ASP A 36 16.31 -12.56 -3.03
CA ASP A 36 16.43 -11.73 -1.83
C ASP A 36 15.24 -10.77 -1.71
N ARG A 37 14.85 -10.10 -2.81
CA ARG A 37 13.66 -9.22 -2.84
C ARG A 37 12.36 -9.97 -2.56
N LEU A 38 12.20 -11.18 -3.11
CA LEU A 38 11.04 -12.02 -2.83
C LEU A 38 10.98 -12.45 -1.36
N TRP A 39 12.13 -12.70 -0.74
CA TRP A 39 12.22 -12.98 0.68
C TRP A 39 11.83 -11.77 1.53
N GLU A 40 12.34 -10.59 1.18
CA GLU A 40 12.01 -9.36 1.88
C GLU A 40 10.53 -9.01 1.74
N PHE A 41 9.96 -9.16 0.55
CA PHE A 41 8.53 -9.01 0.30
C PHE A 41 7.70 -9.91 1.22
N ARG A 42 8.06 -11.20 1.33
CA ARG A 42 7.35 -12.14 2.21
C ARG A 42 7.43 -11.71 3.68
N LEU A 43 8.58 -11.26 4.13
CA LEU A 43 8.75 -10.75 5.50
C LEU A 43 7.84 -9.55 5.76
N CYS A 44 7.80 -8.58 4.84
CA CYS A 44 6.90 -7.43 4.96
C CYS A 44 5.43 -7.84 5.01
N VAL A 45 5.01 -8.79 4.18
CA VAL A 45 3.63 -9.32 4.17
C VAL A 45 3.30 -10.06 5.47
N GLU A 46 4.23 -10.82 6.03
CA GLU A 46 4.04 -11.49 7.33
C GLU A 46 3.92 -10.48 8.48
N MET A 47 4.78 -9.46 8.51
CA MET A 47 4.68 -8.38 9.50
C MET A 47 3.37 -7.60 9.36
N LEU A 48 2.92 -7.37 8.12
CA LEU A 48 1.67 -6.68 7.84
C LEU A 48 0.47 -7.51 8.31
N ARG A 49 0.49 -8.83 8.07
CA ARG A 49 -0.50 -9.76 8.60
C ARG A 49 -0.56 -9.66 10.11
N ASP A 50 0.57 -9.79 10.79
CA ASP A 50 0.62 -9.85 12.23
C ASP A 50 0.11 -8.54 12.86
N CYS A 51 0.46 -7.40 12.25
CA CYS A 51 -0.04 -6.07 12.63
C CYS A 51 -1.57 -5.95 12.47
N LEU A 52 -2.11 -6.26 11.29
CA LEU A 52 -3.54 -6.08 10.98
C LEU A 52 -4.42 -7.13 11.66
N ASP A 53 -3.99 -8.38 11.73
CA ASP A 53 -4.73 -9.45 12.40
C ASP A 53 -4.75 -9.25 13.93
N SER A 54 -3.65 -8.77 14.52
CA SER A 54 -3.61 -8.42 15.95
C SER A 54 -4.63 -7.32 16.26
N TYR A 55 -4.62 -6.23 15.50
CA TYR A 55 -5.60 -5.16 15.66
C TYR A 55 -7.04 -5.65 15.45
N ASN A 56 -7.28 -6.53 14.46
CA ASN A 56 -8.62 -7.06 14.23
C ASN A 56 -9.14 -7.94 15.37
N ARG A 57 -8.26 -8.68 16.07
CA ARG A 57 -8.64 -9.54 17.20
C ARG A 57 -8.81 -8.77 18.51
N HIS A 58 -7.92 -7.82 18.78
CA HIS A 58 -7.86 -7.12 20.06
C HIS A 58 -8.53 -5.74 20.02
N GLY A 59 -8.67 -5.14 18.84
CA GLY A 59 -9.10 -3.75 18.68
C GLY A 59 -8.19 -2.81 19.49
N GLU A 60 -8.77 -1.73 20.02
CA GLU A 60 -8.08 -0.81 20.94
C GLU A 60 -8.03 -1.31 22.39
N ARG A 61 -8.33 -2.59 22.66
CA ARG A 61 -8.21 -3.11 24.03
C ARG A 61 -6.76 -3.30 24.44
N ASP A 62 -5.85 -3.32 23.47
CA ASP A 62 -4.43 -3.26 23.73
C ASP A 62 -4.01 -1.79 23.95
N MET A 63 -3.63 -1.46 25.19
CA MET A 63 -3.16 -0.11 25.54
C MET A 63 -1.88 0.27 24.79
N LEU A 64 -1.16 -0.69 24.21
CA LEU A 64 0.11 -0.50 23.54
C LEU A 64 -0.01 -0.34 22.02
N SER A 65 -1.22 -0.47 21.45
CA SER A 65 -1.41 -0.41 19.99
C SER A 65 -2.62 0.45 19.64
N THR A 66 -2.39 1.75 19.47
CA THR A 66 -3.43 2.66 18.99
C THR A 66 -3.74 2.40 17.51
N ALA A 67 -4.92 2.83 17.06
CA ALA A 67 -5.27 2.76 15.64
C ALA A 67 -4.29 3.57 14.77
N GLU A 68 -3.76 4.67 15.30
CA GLU A 68 -2.81 5.54 14.61
C GLU A 68 -1.43 4.88 14.45
N GLU A 69 -0.91 4.26 15.51
CA GLU A 69 0.36 3.51 15.45
C GLU A 69 0.24 2.30 14.52
N THR A 70 -0.83 1.53 14.65
CA THR A 70 -1.09 0.37 13.77
C THR A 70 -1.13 0.78 12.30
N LEU A 71 -1.85 1.86 11.99
CA LEU A 71 -1.93 2.38 10.63
C LEU A 71 -0.57 2.88 10.13
N SER A 72 0.18 3.57 10.98
CA SER A 72 1.53 4.06 10.65
C SER A 72 2.50 2.91 10.34
N THR A 73 2.50 1.85 11.15
CA THR A 73 3.32 0.65 10.91
C THR A 73 2.90 -0.07 9.64
N ALA A 74 1.59 -0.22 9.39
CA ALA A 74 1.09 -0.80 8.15
C ALA A 74 1.52 0.03 6.93
N GLU A 75 1.45 1.36 7.02
CA GLU A 75 1.86 2.26 5.93
C GLU A 75 3.37 2.17 5.63
N GLU A 76 4.22 2.06 6.65
CA GLU A 76 5.67 1.85 6.48
C GLU A 76 5.97 0.53 5.76
N LEU A 77 5.31 -0.56 6.15
CA LEU A 77 5.47 -1.87 5.50
C LEU A 77 4.99 -1.83 4.04
N LEU A 78 3.86 -1.18 3.76
CA LEU A 78 3.32 -1.04 2.40
C LEU A 78 4.23 -0.17 1.51
N ARG A 79 4.84 0.88 2.08
CA ARG A 79 5.83 1.69 1.39
C ARG A 79 7.05 0.83 1.01
N ARG A 80 7.56 0.04 1.95
CA ARG A 80 8.69 -0.86 1.69
C ARG A 80 8.36 -1.90 0.60
N VAL A 81 7.17 -2.47 0.63
CA VAL A 81 6.67 -3.37 -0.43
C VAL A 81 6.66 -2.68 -1.80
N THR A 82 6.23 -1.42 -1.84
CA THR A 82 6.19 -0.65 -3.09
C THR A 82 7.59 -0.36 -3.62
N GLU A 83 8.54 -0.02 -2.74
CA GLU A 83 9.95 0.17 -3.10
C GLU A 83 10.57 -1.09 -3.71
N LEU A 84 10.28 -2.27 -3.16
CA LEU A 84 10.78 -3.55 -3.70
C LEU A 84 10.36 -3.77 -5.16
N ALA A 85 9.10 -3.43 -5.50
CA ALA A 85 8.61 -3.53 -6.87
C ALA A 85 9.36 -2.56 -7.79
N VAL A 86 9.52 -1.30 -7.39
CA VAL A 86 10.19 -0.29 -8.22
C VAL A 86 11.68 -0.59 -8.40
N MET A 87 12.37 -1.03 -7.34
CA MET A 87 13.76 -1.48 -7.44
C MET A 87 13.91 -2.67 -8.40
N HIS A 88 12.93 -3.57 -8.43
CA HIS A 88 12.94 -4.68 -9.38
C HIS A 88 12.82 -4.22 -10.83
N ILE A 89 11.89 -3.31 -11.11
CA ILE A 89 11.70 -2.74 -12.45
C ILE A 89 13.00 -2.06 -12.92
N GLN A 90 13.63 -1.25 -12.07
CA GLN A 90 14.90 -0.57 -12.39
C GLN A 90 16.03 -1.56 -12.69
N SER A 91 16.13 -2.66 -11.94
CA SER A 91 17.15 -3.67 -12.21
C SER A 91 16.93 -4.41 -13.53
N ASP A 92 15.67 -4.64 -13.91
CA ASP A 92 15.30 -5.30 -15.16
C ASP A 92 15.56 -4.39 -16.37
N GLU A 93 15.24 -3.09 -16.26
CA GLU A 93 15.51 -2.11 -17.32
C GLU A 93 17.01 -1.89 -17.54
N ALA A 94 17.78 -1.71 -16.47
CA ALA A 94 19.24 -1.56 -16.56
C ALA A 94 19.91 -2.78 -17.22
N PHE A 95 19.39 -3.99 -16.99
CA PHE A 95 19.85 -5.20 -17.65
C PHE A 95 19.53 -5.18 -19.16
N LEU A 96 18.30 -4.84 -19.54
CA LEU A 96 17.90 -4.74 -20.94
C LEU A 96 18.75 -3.71 -21.70
N ASP A 97 19.06 -2.57 -21.09
CA ASP A 97 19.94 -1.55 -21.65
C ASP A 97 21.38 -2.05 -21.84
N SER A 98 21.88 -2.88 -20.92
CA SER A 98 23.23 -3.46 -21.01
C SER A 98 23.39 -4.43 -22.19
N ILE A 99 22.33 -5.16 -22.55
CA ILE A 99 22.29 -6.06 -23.70
C ILE A 99 22.05 -5.29 -25.01
N SER A 100 21.30 -4.19 -24.93
CA SER A 100 20.81 -3.44 -26.09
C SER A 100 21.77 -2.35 -26.59
N GLN A 101 23.04 -2.31 -26.16
CA GLN A 101 24.08 -1.39 -26.66
C GLN A 101 24.49 -1.64 -28.14
N GLY A 102 23.52 -1.87 -29.02
CA GLY A 102 23.64 -1.56 -30.44
C GLY A 102 23.50 -0.05 -30.69
N PRO A 103 24.12 0.49 -31.74
CA PRO A 103 24.08 1.92 -32.01
C PRO A 103 22.69 2.34 -32.49
N GLN A 104 22.10 3.30 -31.77
CA GLN A 104 20.92 4.12 -32.10
C GLN A 104 19.54 3.53 -31.79
N GLY A 105 18.78 4.27 -30.97
CA GLY A 105 17.32 4.16 -30.94
C GLY A 105 16.65 4.81 -29.73
N LEU A 106 16.59 6.15 -29.70
CA LEU A 106 15.37 6.97 -29.49
C LEU A 106 14.20 6.43 -28.61
N PHE A 107 14.44 5.73 -27.51
CA PHE A 107 13.38 5.41 -26.54
C PHE A 107 13.24 6.49 -25.46
N PRO A 108 12.01 6.77 -24.99
CA PRO A 108 11.73 7.89 -24.09
C PRO A 108 12.31 7.64 -22.69
N GLN A 109 12.55 8.75 -21.98
CA GLN A 109 13.04 8.81 -20.61
C GLN A 109 12.39 7.79 -19.66
N ASP A 110 13.24 6.94 -19.10
CA ASP A 110 13.19 6.21 -17.83
C ASP A 110 12.05 6.59 -16.85
N ASP A 111 10.84 6.07 -17.10
CA ASP A 111 9.64 6.26 -16.26
C ASP A 111 9.84 5.67 -14.84
N SER A 112 10.75 4.71 -14.69
CA SER A 112 11.09 4.08 -13.41
C SER A 112 11.78 5.02 -12.44
N GLY A 113 12.55 5.99 -12.95
CA GLY A 113 13.11 7.07 -12.16
C GLY A 113 12.03 8.02 -11.59
N LEU A 114 10.95 8.25 -12.33
CA LEU A 114 9.83 9.09 -11.91
C LEU A 114 9.02 8.40 -10.79
N LEU A 115 8.84 7.09 -10.86
CA LEU A 115 8.16 6.31 -9.81
C LEU A 115 8.88 6.41 -8.46
N MET A 116 10.21 6.27 -8.43
CA MET A 116 10.97 6.48 -7.18
C MET A 116 10.87 7.90 -6.67
N GLN A 117 10.87 8.91 -7.55
CA GLN A 117 10.67 10.30 -7.14
C GLN A 117 9.28 10.52 -6.52
N VAL A 118 8.25 9.87 -7.04
CA VAL A 118 6.90 9.92 -6.44
C VAL A 118 6.88 9.27 -5.06
N LEU A 119 7.52 8.10 -4.89
CA LEU A 119 7.62 7.45 -3.57
C LEU A 119 8.39 8.30 -2.56
N GLN A 120 9.38 9.06 -3.01
CA GLN A 120 10.18 9.98 -2.19
C GLN A 120 9.54 11.36 -2.05
N SER A 121 8.44 11.64 -2.75
CA SER A 121 7.79 12.94 -2.71
C SER A 121 7.28 13.25 -1.30
N PRO A 122 7.34 14.51 -0.86
CA PRO A 122 6.90 14.89 0.48
C PRO A 122 5.43 14.52 0.73
N ASP A 123 4.58 14.58 -0.31
CA ASP A 123 3.16 14.24 -0.21
C ASP A 123 2.92 12.75 0.08
N PHE A 124 3.78 11.87 -0.45
CA PHE A 124 3.72 10.43 -0.23
C PHE A 124 4.41 10.01 1.08
N GLN A 125 5.40 10.80 1.49
CA GLN A 125 6.14 10.62 2.75
C GLN A 125 5.36 11.19 3.96
N GLU A 126 4.46 12.14 3.73
CA GLU A 126 3.57 12.69 4.75
C GLU A 126 2.77 11.57 5.43
N LYS A 127 2.50 11.72 6.72
CA LYS A 127 1.69 10.78 7.50
C LYS A 127 0.32 10.59 6.84
N GLY A 128 -0.01 9.35 6.46
CA GLY A 128 -1.26 9.04 5.76
C GLY A 128 -1.26 9.37 4.26
N GLY A 129 -0.13 9.77 3.67
CA GLY A 129 0.01 10.05 2.24
C GLY A 129 -0.25 8.81 1.37
N LEU A 130 0.42 7.70 1.68
CA LEU A 130 0.21 6.42 1.00
C LEU A 130 -1.19 5.88 1.32
N THR A 131 -1.64 6.01 2.57
CA THR A 131 -3.01 5.62 2.96
C THR A 131 -4.06 6.31 2.10
N ARG A 132 -3.97 7.65 1.95
CA ARG A 132 -4.89 8.42 1.09
C ARG A 132 -4.84 7.97 -0.37
N SER A 133 -3.64 7.68 -0.88
CA SER A 133 -3.43 7.25 -2.26
C SER A 133 -4.05 5.86 -2.53
N LEU A 134 -3.90 4.92 -1.61
CA LEU A 134 -4.51 3.58 -1.74
C LEU A 134 -6.03 3.62 -1.66
N LEU A 135 -6.58 4.46 -0.77
CA LEU A 135 -8.03 4.61 -0.62
C LEU A 135 -8.67 5.32 -1.82
N SER A 136 -8.03 6.37 -2.34
CA SER A 136 -8.55 7.14 -3.48
C SER A 136 -8.50 6.36 -4.79
N SER A 137 -7.44 5.58 -5.01
CA SER A 137 -7.28 4.71 -6.18
C SER A 137 -8.16 3.45 -6.13
N ARG A 138 -8.72 3.10 -4.97
CA ARG A 138 -9.42 1.84 -4.70
C ARG A 138 -8.58 0.58 -4.93
N LEU A 139 -7.26 0.73 -5.08
CA LEU A 139 -6.34 -0.40 -5.23
C LEU A 139 -6.27 -1.20 -3.91
N MET A 140 -6.33 -0.49 -2.78
CA MET A 140 -6.23 -1.06 -1.43
C MET A 140 -4.93 -1.87 -1.23
N ILE A 141 -4.84 -2.62 -0.13
CA ILE A 141 -3.68 -3.47 0.16
C ILE A 141 -3.64 -4.64 -0.82
N SER A 142 -4.77 -5.30 -1.05
CA SER A 142 -4.83 -6.50 -1.89
C SER A 142 -4.34 -6.25 -3.32
N GLY A 143 -4.80 -5.17 -3.96
CA GLY A 143 -4.35 -4.82 -5.30
C GLY A 143 -2.86 -4.45 -5.35
N LEU A 144 -2.36 -3.75 -4.33
CA LEU A 144 -0.93 -3.43 -4.23
C LEU A 144 -0.08 -4.70 -4.12
N LEU A 145 -0.42 -5.59 -3.19
CA LEU A 145 0.32 -6.85 -2.98
C LEU A 145 0.27 -7.75 -4.21
N GLU A 146 -0.89 -7.87 -4.86
CA GLU A 146 -1.04 -8.64 -6.11
C GLU A 146 -0.15 -8.08 -7.22
N SER A 147 -0.13 -6.75 -7.36
CA SER A 147 0.70 -6.06 -8.36
C SER A 147 2.19 -6.29 -8.08
N VAL A 148 2.63 -6.14 -6.83
CA VAL A 148 4.04 -6.36 -6.44
C VAL A 148 4.47 -7.82 -6.63
N VAL A 149 3.62 -8.80 -6.28
CA VAL A 149 3.92 -10.21 -6.57
C VAL A 149 4.02 -10.46 -8.08
N GLY A 150 3.09 -9.87 -8.85
CA GLY A 150 3.12 -9.91 -10.31
C GLY A 150 4.46 -9.42 -10.84
N GLU A 151 4.87 -8.21 -10.46
CA GLU A 151 6.14 -7.63 -10.88
C GLU A 151 7.35 -8.47 -10.44
N LEU A 152 7.47 -8.80 -9.14
CA LEU A 152 8.61 -9.56 -8.61
C LEU A 152 8.76 -10.97 -9.20
N THR A 153 7.67 -11.53 -9.73
CA THR A 153 7.67 -12.86 -10.36
C THR A 153 7.60 -12.80 -11.88
N ARG A 154 7.63 -11.60 -12.48
CA ARG A 154 7.38 -11.34 -13.91
C ARG A 154 6.09 -12.02 -14.39
N TRP A 155 5.07 -11.98 -13.56
CA TRP A 155 3.75 -12.58 -13.76
C TRP A 155 3.79 -14.10 -14.04
N ARG A 156 4.88 -14.78 -13.66
CA ARG A 156 5.02 -16.24 -13.78
C ARG A 156 4.39 -16.99 -12.63
N SER A 157 4.09 -16.30 -11.54
CA SER A 157 3.44 -16.86 -10.37
C SER A 157 2.36 -15.89 -9.91
N HIS A 158 1.29 -16.47 -9.37
CA HIS A 158 0.18 -15.70 -8.82
C HIS A 158 0.02 -16.03 -7.34
N PRO A 159 -0.45 -15.08 -6.52
CA PRO A 159 -0.87 -15.36 -5.16
C PRO A 159 -1.89 -16.49 -5.15
N SER A 160 -1.89 -17.32 -4.10
CA SER A 160 -2.93 -18.34 -3.96
C SER A 160 -4.29 -17.69 -3.67
N GLU A 161 -5.39 -18.40 -3.92
CA GLU A 161 -6.73 -17.91 -3.58
C GLU A 161 -6.86 -17.60 -2.08
N ALA A 162 -6.22 -18.41 -1.23
CA ALA A 162 -6.16 -18.18 0.20
C ALA A 162 -5.43 -16.87 0.57
N ASP A 163 -4.35 -16.54 -0.16
CA ASP A 163 -3.63 -15.26 0.02
C ASP A 163 -4.53 -14.08 -0.37
N LEU A 164 -5.18 -14.15 -1.53
CA LEU A 164 -6.08 -13.11 -2.01
C LEU A 164 -7.26 -12.88 -1.04
N GLU A 165 -7.84 -13.95 -0.50
CA GLU A 165 -8.89 -13.85 0.51
C GLU A 165 -8.38 -13.22 1.82
N ALA A 166 -7.16 -13.56 2.25
CA ALA A 166 -6.54 -12.93 3.40
C ALA A 166 -6.34 -11.42 3.17
N TRP A 167 -5.79 -11.03 2.02
CA TRP A 167 -5.54 -9.63 1.70
C TRP A 167 -6.83 -8.81 1.58
N LYS A 168 -7.90 -9.38 1.02
CA LYS A 168 -9.22 -8.73 0.99
C LYS A 168 -9.81 -8.51 2.39
N ARG A 169 -9.50 -9.39 3.35
CA ARG A 169 -9.88 -9.15 4.76
C ARG A 169 -9.04 -8.03 5.36
N TRP A 170 -7.76 -7.93 5.01
CA TRP A 170 -6.89 -6.85 5.44
C TRP A 170 -7.35 -5.49 4.91
N ASP A 171 -7.84 -5.41 3.68
CA ASP A 171 -8.42 -4.17 3.13
C ASP A 171 -9.50 -3.58 4.05
N ARG A 172 -10.41 -4.42 4.54
CA ARG A 172 -11.49 -3.99 5.45
C ARG A 172 -10.96 -3.52 6.80
N THR A 173 -9.89 -4.13 7.30
CA THR A 173 -9.26 -3.72 8.56
C THR A 173 -8.50 -2.42 8.39
N TYR A 174 -7.72 -2.30 7.33
CA TYR A 174 -6.98 -1.11 6.96
C TYR A 174 -7.90 0.10 6.72
N GLU A 175 -9.01 -0.09 6.00
CA GLU A 175 -10.00 0.97 5.77
C GLU A 175 -10.68 1.41 7.08
N ARG A 176 -10.97 0.48 7.99
CA ARG A 176 -11.52 0.82 9.32
C ARG A 176 -10.51 1.62 10.15
N LEU A 177 -9.24 1.23 10.13
CA LEU A 177 -8.14 1.95 10.79
C LEU A 177 -8.05 3.38 10.25
N ALA A 178 -7.98 3.55 8.92
CA ALA A 178 -7.89 4.86 8.29
C ALA A 178 -9.08 5.76 8.63
N ARG A 179 -10.32 5.23 8.56
CA ARG A 179 -11.52 5.98 8.95
C ARG A 179 -11.50 6.40 10.42
N ARG A 180 -11.00 5.54 11.31
CA ARG A 180 -10.92 5.82 12.74
C ARG A 180 -9.89 6.90 13.05
N VAL A 181 -8.70 6.81 12.47
CA VAL A 181 -7.65 7.83 12.60
C VAL A 181 -8.14 9.18 12.08
N ALA A 182 -8.80 9.20 10.92
CA ALA A 182 -9.40 10.43 10.37
C ALA A 182 -10.45 11.04 11.31
N ALA A 183 -11.32 10.21 11.92
CA ALA A 183 -12.32 10.70 12.88
C ALA A 183 -11.67 11.28 14.15
N VAL A 184 -10.63 10.65 14.67
CA VAL A 184 -9.87 11.17 15.83
C VAL A 184 -9.23 12.51 15.49
N GLN A 185 -8.55 12.61 14.34
CA GLN A 185 -7.92 13.86 13.89
C GLN A 185 -8.93 15.00 13.72
N GLN A 186 -10.09 14.72 13.10
CA GLN A 186 -11.17 15.70 12.98
C GLN A 186 -11.69 16.17 14.34
N SER A 187 -11.86 15.25 15.30
CA SER A 187 -12.30 15.59 16.65
C SER A 187 -11.28 16.46 17.41
N GLN A 188 -9.98 16.26 17.16
CA GLN A 188 -8.91 17.07 17.74
C GLN A 188 -8.87 18.46 17.11
N GLN A 189 -8.97 18.55 15.78
CA GLN A 189 -9.01 19.82 15.05
C GLN A 189 -10.20 20.70 15.48
N ALA A 190 -11.37 20.09 15.68
CA ALA A 190 -12.56 20.78 16.18
C ALA A 190 -12.38 21.35 17.60
N LYS A 191 -11.57 20.70 18.45
CA LYS A 191 -11.24 21.17 19.81
C LYS A 191 -10.20 22.29 19.80
N SER A 192 -9.27 22.28 18.83
CA SER A 192 -8.18 23.26 18.74
C SER A 192 -8.53 24.55 18.00
N ALA A 193 -9.69 24.63 17.33
CA ALA A 193 -10.10 25.81 16.58
C ALA A 193 -10.28 27.04 17.52
N PRO A 194 -9.40 28.06 17.41
CA PRO A 194 -9.44 29.22 18.30
C PRO A 194 -10.56 30.15 17.83
N GLY A 195 -11.72 30.09 18.50
CA GLY A 195 -12.82 31.01 18.20
C GLY A 195 -14.23 30.52 18.51
N GLY A 196 -14.41 29.34 19.11
CA GLY A 196 -15.71 28.88 19.54
C GLY A 196 -15.87 28.94 21.04
N ASP A 197 -16.39 30.05 21.56
CA ASP A 197 -17.31 30.05 22.70
C ASP A 197 -18.57 29.24 22.31
N SER A 198 -18.39 27.96 22.02
CA SER A 198 -19.46 27.02 21.75
C SER A 198 -20.02 26.65 23.12
N LEU A 199 -20.88 27.52 23.65
CA LEU A 199 -22.31 27.27 23.96
C LEU A 199 -22.78 25.82 24.18
N TRP A 200 -21.93 24.91 24.66
CA TRP A 200 -22.29 23.61 25.22
C TRP A 200 -22.61 23.72 26.71
N ARG A 201 -22.94 24.92 27.19
CA ARG A 201 -23.71 25.13 28.41
C ARG A 201 -25.19 24.90 28.09
N CYS A 202 -25.56 23.69 27.70
CA CYS A 202 -26.94 23.20 27.66
C CYS A 202 -27.06 21.88 28.44
N MET A 203 -26.51 21.88 29.66
CA MET A 203 -26.93 20.97 30.73
C MET A 203 -27.21 21.83 31.98
N GLU A 204 -28.13 22.78 31.85
CA GLU A 204 -28.85 23.27 33.03
C GLU A 204 -30.20 22.54 33.07
N VAL A 205 -30.26 21.61 34.04
CA VAL A 205 -31.42 21.34 34.90
C VAL A 205 -32.77 21.20 34.18
N LEU A 206 -33.10 19.98 33.77
CA LEU A 206 -34.50 19.59 33.56
C LEU A 206 -35.15 19.34 34.93
N ASP A 207 -35.96 20.31 35.33
CA ASP A 207 -36.93 20.26 36.41
C ASP A 207 -37.93 19.10 36.18
N PRO A 208 -38.08 18.12 37.11
CA PRO A 208 -38.86 16.90 36.87
C PRO A 208 -40.39 17.08 36.88
N ALA A 209 -40.91 18.31 36.72
CA ALA A 209 -42.33 18.61 36.91
C ALA A 209 -43.06 19.23 35.70
N ALA A 210 -42.47 19.24 34.50
CA ALA A 210 -43.12 19.81 33.31
C ALA A 210 -43.81 18.72 32.43
N PRO A 211 -45.05 18.93 31.98
CA PRO A 211 -45.80 17.95 31.20
C PRO A 211 -45.22 17.81 29.78
N LEU A 212 -45.08 16.56 29.34
CA LEU A 212 -44.63 16.13 28.01
C LEU A 212 -45.42 16.85 26.90
N ARG A 213 -44.77 17.82 26.23
CA ARG A 213 -45.15 18.25 24.89
C ARG A 213 -44.36 17.42 23.89
N GLU A 214 -45.05 16.81 22.94
CA GLU A 214 -44.45 16.18 21.76
C GLU A 214 -43.72 17.25 20.94
N GLU A 215 -42.42 17.42 21.19
CA GLU A 215 -41.53 18.15 20.30
C GLU A 215 -41.04 17.19 19.22
N THR A 216 -41.53 17.40 18.00
CA THR A 216 -40.91 16.88 16.79
C THR A 216 -39.50 17.44 16.68
N VAL A 217 -38.51 16.58 16.91
CA VAL A 217 -37.08 16.88 16.74
C VAL A 217 -36.81 17.06 15.24
N GLU A 218 -36.79 18.30 14.77
CA GLU A 218 -36.34 18.61 13.41
C GLU A 218 -34.83 18.39 13.31
N CYS A 219 -34.41 17.54 12.37
CA CYS A 219 -33.00 17.30 12.09
C CYS A 219 -32.37 18.54 11.44
N VAL A 220 -31.56 19.28 12.20
CA VAL A 220 -30.84 20.50 11.75
C VAL A 220 -29.97 20.25 10.51
N ALA A 221 -29.54 19.01 10.27
CA ALA A 221 -28.74 18.64 9.09
C ALA A 221 -29.50 18.71 7.75
N CYS A 222 -30.84 18.81 7.76
CA CYS A 222 -31.66 18.83 6.55
C CYS A 222 -31.81 20.23 5.91
N ARG A 223 -31.21 21.29 6.48
CA ARG A 223 -31.29 22.64 5.91
C ARG A 223 -30.36 22.90 4.73
N ASN A 224 -29.42 21.98 4.45
CA ASN A 224 -28.54 22.10 3.31
C ASN A 224 -28.96 21.07 2.23
N PRO A 225 -29.38 21.49 1.01
CA PRO A 225 -29.86 20.58 -0.03
C PRO A 225 -28.79 19.57 -0.49
N ALA A 226 -27.51 19.80 -0.19
CA ALA A 226 -26.42 18.86 -0.44
C ALA A 226 -26.40 17.64 0.51
N CYS A 227 -27.05 17.72 1.68
CA CYS A 227 -26.99 16.67 2.72
C CYS A 227 -28.19 15.72 2.69
N ALA A 228 -29.22 16.02 1.90
CA ALA A 228 -30.46 15.24 1.80
C ALA A 228 -30.29 13.74 1.45
N PRO A 229 -29.37 13.31 0.56
CA PRO A 229 -29.28 11.89 0.19
C PRO A 229 -28.58 10.99 1.23
N LEU A 230 -27.98 11.55 2.29
CA LEU A 230 -27.29 10.78 3.35
C LEU A 230 -28.14 10.64 4.62
N CYS A 231 -29.21 11.43 4.75
CA CYS A 231 -30.15 11.37 5.84
C CYS A 231 -31.22 10.34 5.51
N GLY A 232 -31.09 9.10 6.00
CA GLY A 232 -32.07 8.03 5.81
C GLY A 232 -33.47 8.27 6.40
N TYR A 233 -33.75 9.48 6.91
CA TYR A 233 -35.07 9.90 7.37
C TYR A 233 -35.87 10.49 6.19
N GLY A 234 -36.50 9.63 5.39
CA GLY A 234 -37.37 10.11 4.33
C GLY A 234 -37.97 9.08 3.37
N GLN A 235 -37.56 7.82 3.41
CA GLN A 235 -38.22 6.77 2.62
C GLN A 235 -39.33 6.13 3.45
N ARG A 236 -40.54 6.69 3.38
CA ARG A 236 -41.76 5.89 3.58
C ARG A 236 -42.08 5.20 2.26
N ALA A 237 -42.53 3.96 2.38
CA ALA A 237 -42.77 2.97 1.32
C ALA A 237 -43.59 3.47 0.13
#